data_AF-A0A9E0IQZ9-F1
#
_entry.id   AF-A0A9E0IQZ9-F1
#
_cell.length_a   1.000
_cell.length_b   1.000
_cell.length_c   1.000
_cell.angle_alpha   90.00
_cell.angle_beta   90.00
_cell.angle_gamma   90.00
#
_symmetry.space_group_name_H-M   'P 1'
#
loop_
_entity.id
_entity.type
_entity.pdbx_description
1 polymer ?
#
loop_
_entity_poly.entity_id
_entity_poly.type
_entity_poly.pdbx_seq_one_letter_code
_entity_poly.pdbx_strand_id
1 'polypeptide(L)'
;MRMNAHAALLVVACLLAPGLARAQTELKNDGFVDGSSVGFQAGFEAGEIGASSFTAPAASTLQRVRFLFGGAATQQTITLHVYDDTAGGIAPGAELFSGDFQLTGSNTAMQEIDLTGMSVNVPARFRVGIQFQHNNLPSIARDGDGTLTPGVNSIYASQLSTWVIVGPPPFNVPGDWIIRAVISGGGGGGTPDAGVPLPDADPTVPDGGGGGGGGACTGNGDCTVGEYCDVDRGSCTFDCRMATDCGGDQTCNSLGQCVAGADGDGGGCGCTSSSSGASAAGTFALLGLLGLATRGRRPRRRAAR
;
A
#
# COMPACT_ATOMS: atom_id res chain seq x y z
N MET A 1 -46.90 67.15 0.39
CA MET A 1 -46.03 66.46 1.35
C MET A 1 -45.32 65.33 0.62
N ARG A 2 -44.01 65.47 0.37
CA ARG A 2 -43.17 64.45 -0.27
C ARG A 2 -42.41 63.72 0.84
N MET A 3 -42.62 62.42 1.00
CA MET A 3 -41.87 61.58 1.93
C MET A 3 -40.75 60.88 1.15
N ASN A 4 -39.50 61.18 1.51
CA ASN A 4 -38.31 60.51 1.01
C ASN A 4 -38.08 59.26 1.85
N ALA A 5 -38.10 58.08 1.23
CA ALA A 5 -37.73 56.82 1.87
C ALA A 5 -36.25 56.54 1.59
N HIS A 6 -35.43 56.58 2.64
CA HIS A 6 -34.03 56.17 2.59
C HIS A 6 -33.93 54.64 2.57
N ALA A 7 -33.41 54.09 1.48
CA ALA A 7 -33.09 52.67 1.37
C ALA A 7 -31.79 52.38 2.15
N ALA A 8 -31.90 51.58 3.21
CA ALA A 8 -30.76 51.06 3.95
C ALA A 8 -30.15 49.87 3.19
N LEU A 9 -28.89 50.03 2.74
CA LEU A 9 -28.09 49.01 2.10
C LEU A 9 -27.51 48.07 3.18
N LEU A 10 -28.08 46.88 3.32
CA LEU A 10 -27.57 45.83 4.21
C LEU A 10 -26.38 45.14 3.53
N VAL A 11 -25.16 45.46 3.94
CA VAL A 11 -23.94 44.75 3.52
C VAL A 11 -23.82 43.47 4.36
N VAL A 12 -24.18 42.33 3.77
CA VAL A 12 -23.92 41.01 4.35
C VAL A 12 -22.46 40.64 4.10
N ALA A 13 -21.60 40.84 5.10
CA ALA A 13 -20.24 40.34 5.09
C ALA A 13 -20.27 38.82 5.26
N CYS A 14 -20.11 38.09 4.15
CA CYS A 14 -20.01 36.64 4.13
C CYS A 14 -18.63 36.24 4.70
N LEU A 15 -18.59 35.88 5.99
CA LEU A 15 -17.42 35.28 6.65
C LEU A 15 -17.18 33.89 6.05
N LEU A 16 -16.40 33.83 4.97
CA LEU A 16 -15.82 32.59 4.45
C LEU A 16 -14.75 32.13 5.44
N ALA A 17 -15.13 31.31 6.41
CA ALA A 17 -14.15 30.57 7.19
C ALA A 17 -13.45 29.58 6.24
N PRO A 18 -12.12 29.66 6.05
CA PRO A 18 -11.40 28.62 5.33
C PRO A 18 -11.52 27.33 6.16
N GLY A 19 -12.33 26.39 5.67
CA GLY A 19 -12.33 25.04 6.21
C GLY A 19 -10.92 24.47 6.04
N LEU A 20 -10.26 24.14 7.14
CA LEU A 20 -8.99 23.43 7.11
C LEU A 20 -9.23 22.09 6.40
N ALA A 21 -8.85 22.02 5.13
CA ALA A 21 -8.80 20.76 4.40
C ALA A 21 -7.75 19.90 5.10
N ARG A 22 -8.18 18.87 5.82
CA ARG A 22 -7.25 17.88 6.37
C ARG A 22 -6.53 17.23 5.19
N ALA A 23 -5.21 17.34 5.18
CA ALA A 23 -4.37 16.63 4.22
C ALA A 23 -4.74 15.15 4.24
N GLN A 24 -4.76 14.48 3.10
CA GLN A 24 -4.96 13.04 3.00
C GLN A 24 -3.66 12.37 2.62
N THR A 25 -3.40 11.18 3.16
CA THR A 25 -2.18 10.43 2.88
C THR A 25 -2.56 9.10 2.23
N GLU A 26 -2.02 8.81 1.05
CA GLU A 26 -2.15 7.51 0.39
C GLU A 26 -1.01 6.60 0.85
N LEU A 27 -1.37 5.44 1.37
CA LEU A 27 -0.46 4.34 1.72
C LEU A 27 -0.57 3.27 0.65
N LYS A 28 0.58 2.79 0.17
CA LYS A 28 0.69 1.76 -0.86
C LYS A 28 1.94 0.93 -0.66
N ASN A 29 1.88 -0.34 -1.06
CA ASN A 29 3.03 -1.25 -1.08
C ASN A 29 3.43 -1.65 -2.51
N ASP A 30 2.69 -1.19 -3.51
CA ASP A 30 2.91 -1.49 -4.93
C ASP A 30 3.76 -0.43 -5.63
N GLY A 31 4.48 -0.86 -6.67
CA GLY A 31 5.21 -0.03 -7.62
C GLY A 31 4.34 0.49 -8.78
N PHE A 32 3.03 0.23 -8.77
CA PHE A 32 2.15 0.57 -9.89
C PHE A 32 2.07 2.09 -10.13
N VAL A 33 2.21 2.46 -11.39
CA VAL A 33 1.94 3.80 -11.92
C VAL A 33 0.99 3.68 -13.10
N ASP A 34 0.21 4.73 -13.35
CA ASP A 34 -0.79 4.70 -14.43
C ASP A 34 -0.14 4.39 -15.78
N GLY A 35 -0.72 3.43 -16.50
CA GLY A 35 -0.20 2.94 -17.77
C GLY A 35 0.81 1.80 -17.67
N SER A 36 1.29 1.45 -16.47
CA SER A 36 2.13 0.26 -16.28
C SER A 36 1.38 -1.03 -16.57
N SER A 37 2.14 -2.06 -16.95
CA SER A 37 1.62 -3.43 -17.08
C SER A 37 1.19 -3.97 -15.72
N VAL A 38 0.08 -4.70 -15.70
CA VAL A 38 -0.49 -5.33 -14.51
C VAL A 38 -0.91 -6.76 -14.83
N GLY A 39 -0.94 -7.62 -13.81
CA GLY A 39 -1.49 -8.97 -13.92
C GLY A 39 -2.70 -9.14 -13.03
N PHE A 40 -3.82 -9.63 -13.57
CA PHE A 40 -5.00 -9.94 -12.75
C PHE A 40 -4.95 -11.38 -12.22
N GLN A 41 -5.16 -11.57 -10.93
CA GLN A 41 -5.09 -12.89 -10.30
C GLN A 41 -6.38 -13.68 -10.52
N ALA A 42 -6.44 -14.44 -11.63
CA ALA A 42 -7.61 -15.25 -11.99
C ALA A 42 -7.86 -16.47 -11.08
N GLY A 43 -6.95 -16.78 -10.15
CA GLY A 43 -7.01 -17.99 -9.32
C GLY A 43 -7.84 -17.88 -8.04
N PHE A 44 -8.43 -16.72 -7.73
CA PHE A 44 -9.25 -16.58 -6.53
C PHE A 44 -10.60 -17.26 -6.68
N GLU A 45 -11.01 -17.97 -5.62
CA GLU A 45 -12.35 -18.53 -5.45
C GLU A 45 -13.20 -17.68 -4.50
N ALA A 46 -14.52 -17.88 -4.56
CA ALA A 46 -15.44 -17.24 -3.63
C ALA A 46 -15.09 -17.58 -2.18
N GLY A 47 -15.06 -16.55 -1.33
CA GLY A 47 -14.69 -16.62 0.08
C GLY A 47 -13.20 -16.41 0.35
N GLU A 48 -12.33 -16.45 -0.66
CA GLU A 48 -10.91 -16.10 -0.50
C GLU A 48 -10.70 -14.59 -0.42
N ILE A 49 -9.61 -14.17 0.21
CA ILE A 49 -9.29 -12.75 0.43
C ILE A 49 -7.88 -12.46 -0.07
N GLY A 50 -7.71 -11.47 -0.93
CA GLY A 50 -6.40 -10.86 -1.19
C GLY A 50 -6.23 -9.61 -0.35
N ALA A 51 -5.14 -9.49 0.41
CA ALA A 51 -4.98 -8.42 1.39
C ALA A 51 -3.58 -7.81 1.44
N SER A 52 -3.54 -6.53 1.78
CA SER A 52 -2.33 -5.74 1.97
C SER A 52 -2.27 -5.10 3.35
N SER A 53 -1.11 -5.19 4.01
CA SER A 53 -0.83 -4.58 5.31
C SER A 53 -0.18 -3.21 5.14
N PHE A 54 -0.63 -2.22 5.90
CA PHE A 54 -0.13 -0.85 5.83
C PHE A 54 0.39 -0.38 7.17
N THR A 55 1.37 0.52 7.13
CA THR A 55 1.86 1.26 8.30
C THR A 55 1.63 2.75 8.07
N ALA A 56 0.69 3.33 8.81
CA ALA A 56 0.46 4.75 8.91
C ALA A 56 1.40 5.40 9.94
N PRO A 57 1.69 6.72 9.82
CA PRO A 57 2.50 7.44 10.82
C PRO A 57 1.88 7.44 12.22
N ALA A 58 0.56 7.39 12.32
CA ALA A 58 -0.21 7.34 13.56
C ALA A 58 -1.59 6.70 13.30
N ALA A 59 -2.29 6.35 14.38
CA ALA A 59 -3.71 5.97 14.29
C ALA A 59 -4.51 7.08 13.59
N SER A 60 -5.39 6.68 12.67
CA SER A 60 -6.05 7.59 11.73
C SER A 60 -7.44 7.07 11.34
N THR A 61 -8.21 7.88 10.60
CA THR A 61 -9.47 7.42 10.00
C THR A 61 -9.23 7.06 8.53
N LEU A 62 -9.57 5.83 8.16
CA LEU A 62 -9.54 5.39 6.77
C LEU A 62 -10.64 6.10 5.98
N GLN A 63 -10.24 6.86 4.96
CA GLN A 63 -11.15 7.64 4.12
C GLN A 63 -11.57 6.84 2.90
N ARG A 64 -10.63 6.16 2.25
CA ARG A 64 -10.89 5.45 0.99
C ARG A 64 -9.98 4.25 0.83
N VAL A 65 -10.46 3.26 0.08
CA VAL A 65 -9.63 2.15 -0.41
C VAL A 65 -9.62 2.20 -1.93
N ARG A 66 -8.43 2.17 -2.53
CA ARG A 66 -8.22 2.15 -3.96
C ARG A 66 -7.57 0.85 -4.37
N PHE A 67 -8.03 0.25 -5.45
CA PHE A 67 -7.42 -0.97 -5.96
C PHE A 67 -7.75 -1.15 -7.43
N LEU A 68 -6.97 -1.97 -8.12
CA LEU A 68 -7.23 -2.29 -9.51
C LEU A 68 -7.91 -3.66 -9.60
N PHE A 69 -9.16 -3.67 -10.06
CA PHE A 69 -10.04 -4.82 -10.14
C PHE A 69 -10.48 -5.03 -11.59
N GLY A 70 -10.09 -6.14 -12.20
CA GLY A 70 -10.22 -6.33 -13.64
C GLY A 70 -9.89 -7.74 -14.11
N GLY A 71 -9.49 -7.86 -15.37
CA GLY A 71 -9.37 -9.11 -16.12
C GLY A 71 -10.67 -9.57 -16.78
N ALA A 72 -11.81 -9.00 -16.36
CA ALA A 72 -13.10 -9.10 -17.03
C ALA A 72 -13.93 -7.84 -16.74
N ALA A 73 -14.84 -7.48 -17.64
CA ALA A 73 -15.67 -6.26 -17.53
C ALA A 73 -17.07 -6.53 -16.93
N THR A 74 -17.23 -7.62 -16.19
CA THR A 74 -18.49 -7.96 -15.52
C THR A 74 -18.60 -7.24 -14.17
N GLN A 75 -19.83 -6.99 -13.74
CA GLN A 75 -20.10 -6.50 -12.39
C GLN A 75 -20.09 -7.68 -11.42
N GLN A 76 -19.42 -7.52 -10.28
CA GLN A 76 -19.35 -8.50 -9.21
C GLN A 76 -19.42 -7.83 -7.85
N THR A 77 -19.88 -8.60 -6.86
CA THR A 77 -19.87 -8.21 -5.46
C THR A 77 -18.58 -8.65 -4.80
N ILE A 78 -17.99 -7.77 -4.00
CA ILE A 78 -16.86 -8.05 -3.12
C ILE A 78 -17.20 -7.60 -1.71
N THR A 79 -16.56 -8.22 -0.72
CA THR A 79 -16.57 -7.74 0.67
C THR A 79 -15.25 -7.05 0.95
N LEU A 80 -15.28 -5.78 1.34
CA LEU A 80 -14.11 -5.07 1.85
C LEU A 80 -13.99 -5.35 3.34
N HIS A 81 -12.83 -5.84 3.77
CA HIS A 81 -12.48 -6.01 5.17
C HIS A 81 -11.36 -5.07 5.58
N VAL A 82 -11.44 -4.55 6.80
CA VAL A 82 -10.36 -3.82 7.46
C VAL A 82 -10.10 -4.48 8.80
N TYR A 83 -8.85 -4.83 9.07
CA TYR A 83 -8.44 -5.49 10.30
C TYR A 83 -7.38 -4.68 11.04
N ASP A 84 -7.36 -4.84 12.36
CA ASP A 84 -6.20 -4.51 13.17
C ASP A 84 -5.03 -5.42 12.77
N ASP A 85 -3.86 -4.84 12.51
CA ASP A 85 -2.65 -5.59 12.18
C ASP A 85 -1.45 -5.18 13.06
N THR A 86 -1.75 -4.69 14.27
CA THR A 86 -0.75 -4.22 15.24
C THR A 86 0.20 -5.34 15.66
N ALA A 87 -0.28 -6.58 15.74
CA ALA A 87 0.53 -7.74 16.07
C ALA A 87 1.50 -8.17 14.94
N GLY A 88 1.26 -7.74 13.70
CA GLY A 88 2.10 -8.07 12.53
C GLY A 88 2.17 -9.56 12.20
N GLY A 89 1.14 -10.33 12.56
CA GLY A 89 1.07 -11.77 12.31
C GLY A 89 0.61 -12.13 10.90
N ILE A 90 0.70 -13.42 10.55
CA ILE A 90 0.18 -13.93 9.27
C ILE A 90 -1.34 -13.77 9.22
N ALA A 91 -2.04 -14.17 10.29
CA ALA A 91 -3.44 -13.84 10.46
C ALA A 91 -3.55 -12.41 11.04
N PRO A 92 -4.45 -11.58 10.50
CA PRO A 92 -4.73 -10.28 11.09
C PRO A 92 -5.42 -10.43 12.46
N GLY A 93 -5.48 -9.34 13.20
CA GLY A 93 -6.20 -9.23 14.46
C GLY A 93 -7.70 -9.03 14.26
N ALA A 94 -8.31 -8.25 15.15
CA ALA A 94 -9.75 -8.00 15.15
C ALA A 94 -10.20 -7.29 13.86
N GLU A 95 -11.37 -7.68 13.34
CA GLU A 95 -12.02 -6.96 12.26
C GLU A 95 -12.56 -5.62 12.76
N LEU A 96 -12.15 -4.53 12.11
CA LEU A 96 -12.52 -3.15 12.41
C LEU A 96 -13.69 -2.70 11.53
N PHE A 97 -13.78 -3.23 10.31
CA PHE A 97 -14.83 -2.92 9.36
C PHE A 97 -15.03 -4.06 8.35
N SER A 98 -16.29 -4.28 7.95
CA SER A 98 -16.67 -5.12 6.82
C SER A 98 -17.85 -4.50 6.08
N GLY A 99 -17.84 -4.57 4.74
CA GLY A 99 -18.96 -4.11 3.92
C GLY A 99 -18.92 -4.62 2.48
N ASP A 100 -20.11 -4.81 1.91
CA ASP A 100 -20.29 -5.33 0.55
C ASP A 100 -20.38 -4.19 -0.48
N PHE A 101 -19.69 -4.35 -1.61
CA PHE A 101 -19.66 -3.38 -2.70
C PHE A 101 -19.81 -4.05 -4.05
N GLN A 102 -20.63 -3.47 -4.92
CA GLN A 102 -20.76 -3.88 -6.33
C GLN A 102 -19.78 -3.09 -7.19
N LEU A 103 -18.91 -3.79 -7.91
CA LEU A 103 -17.88 -3.19 -8.75
C LEU A 103 -17.92 -3.78 -10.14
N THR A 104 -17.74 -2.94 -11.16
CA THR A 104 -17.51 -3.37 -12.53
C THR A 104 -16.02 -3.42 -12.79
N GLY A 105 -15.53 -4.58 -13.24
CA GLY A 105 -14.09 -4.73 -13.53
C GLY A 105 -13.61 -3.82 -14.66
N SER A 106 -12.39 -3.28 -14.51
CA SER A 106 -11.70 -2.46 -15.49
C SER A 106 -10.21 -2.79 -15.52
N ASN A 107 -9.64 -2.90 -16.72
CA ASN A 107 -8.20 -3.14 -16.88
C ASN A 107 -7.38 -1.85 -16.85
N THR A 108 -8.02 -0.69 -16.90
CA THR A 108 -7.37 0.60 -17.12
C THR A 108 -7.73 1.66 -16.07
N ALA A 109 -8.64 1.36 -15.15
CA ALA A 109 -9.08 2.30 -14.12
C ALA A 109 -9.10 1.63 -12.75
N MET A 110 -8.48 2.27 -11.76
CA MET A 110 -8.62 1.90 -10.36
C MET A 110 -10.04 2.16 -9.88
N GLN A 111 -10.55 1.24 -9.07
CA GLN A 111 -11.78 1.37 -8.32
C GLN A 111 -11.47 2.11 -7.01
N GLU A 112 -12.41 2.92 -6.56
CA GLU A 112 -12.33 3.65 -5.29
C GLU A 112 -13.59 3.34 -4.49
N ILE A 113 -13.40 2.85 -3.26
CA ILE A 113 -14.46 2.71 -2.26
C ILE A 113 -14.32 3.88 -1.29
N ASP A 114 -15.35 4.72 -1.24
CA ASP A 114 -15.43 5.85 -0.31
C ASP A 114 -15.98 5.39 1.05
N LEU A 115 -15.18 5.62 2.10
CA LEU A 115 -15.47 5.28 3.50
C LEU A 115 -15.56 6.53 4.39
N THR A 116 -15.52 7.74 3.82
CA THR A 116 -15.56 9.01 4.57
C THR A 116 -16.78 9.10 5.49
N GLY A 117 -17.93 8.56 5.08
CA GLY A 117 -19.16 8.50 5.87
C GLY A 117 -19.20 7.38 6.92
N MET A 118 -18.27 6.43 6.88
CA MET A 118 -18.28 5.23 7.72
C MET A 118 -17.44 5.38 9.00
N SER A 119 -16.59 6.42 9.08
CA SER A 119 -15.76 6.72 10.26
C SER A 119 -14.89 5.53 10.73
N VAL A 120 -14.29 4.78 9.79
CA VAL A 120 -13.46 3.61 10.08
C VAL A 120 -12.13 4.05 10.71
N ASN A 121 -11.98 3.84 12.01
CA ASN A 121 -10.73 4.15 12.73
C ASN A 121 -9.77 2.97 12.62
N VAL A 122 -8.52 3.26 12.25
CA VAL A 122 -7.46 2.27 12.11
C VAL A 122 -6.27 2.63 13.01
N PRO A 123 -5.61 1.63 13.63
CA PRO A 123 -4.34 1.83 14.32
C PRO A 123 -3.23 2.19 13.32
N ALA A 124 -2.02 2.46 13.84
CA ALA A 124 -0.87 2.75 12.99
C ALA A 124 -0.53 1.57 12.05
N ARG A 125 -0.81 0.32 12.43
CA ARG A 125 -0.66 -0.86 11.56
C ARG A 125 -1.99 -1.57 11.37
N PHE A 126 -2.45 -1.63 10.13
CA PHE A 126 -3.74 -2.21 9.79
C PHE A 126 -3.66 -2.98 8.47
N ARG A 127 -4.63 -3.83 8.20
CA ARG A 127 -4.71 -4.63 6.97
C ARG A 127 -6.01 -4.37 6.24
N VAL A 128 -5.94 -4.22 4.93
CA VAL A 128 -7.12 -4.15 4.07
C VAL A 128 -7.20 -5.43 3.26
N GLY A 129 -8.34 -6.10 3.29
CA GLY A 129 -8.61 -7.32 2.53
C GLY A 129 -9.80 -7.16 1.59
N ILE A 130 -9.68 -7.72 0.38
CA ILE A 130 -10.75 -7.80 -0.61
C ILE A 130 -11.18 -9.27 -0.69
N GLN A 131 -12.36 -9.59 -0.17
CA GLN A 131 -12.97 -10.91 -0.28
C GLN A 131 -13.78 -11.01 -1.57
N PHE A 132 -13.58 -12.08 -2.31
CA PHE A 132 -14.35 -12.34 -3.54
C PHE A 132 -15.64 -13.07 -3.19
N GLN A 133 -16.79 -12.64 -3.73
CA GLN A 133 -18.06 -13.37 -3.63
C GLN A 133 -18.35 -14.18 -4.91
N HIS A 134 -17.36 -14.28 -5.81
CA HIS A 134 -17.42 -14.96 -7.08
C HIS A 134 -16.09 -15.68 -7.37
N ASN A 135 -16.08 -16.53 -8.38
CA ASN A 135 -14.88 -17.25 -8.81
C ASN A 135 -14.22 -16.54 -10.00
N ASN A 136 -12.90 -16.61 -10.05
CA ASN A 136 -12.06 -16.11 -11.14
C ASN A 136 -12.16 -14.59 -11.32
N LEU A 137 -12.22 -14.12 -12.57
CA LEU A 137 -12.22 -12.71 -12.94
C LEU A 137 -13.63 -12.12 -12.93
N PRO A 138 -13.80 -10.81 -12.65
CA PRO A 138 -12.75 -9.85 -12.33
C PRO A 138 -12.09 -10.10 -10.96
N SER A 139 -10.82 -9.74 -10.82
CA SER A 139 -10.03 -9.96 -9.60
C SER A 139 -9.08 -8.80 -9.35
N ILE A 140 -8.44 -8.76 -8.18
CA ILE A 140 -7.41 -7.78 -7.88
C ILE A 140 -6.19 -7.99 -8.79
N ALA A 141 -5.54 -6.89 -9.13
CA ALA A 141 -4.29 -6.88 -9.86
C ALA A 141 -3.08 -6.95 -8.94
N ARG A 142 -1.99 -7.46 -9.49
CA ARG A 142 -0.63 -7.29 -8.99
C ARG A 142 0.16 -6.40 -9.93
N ASP A 143 1.11 -5.65 -9.39
CA ASP A 143 2.05 -4.92 -10.22
C ASP A 143 2.99 -5.86 -11.00
N GLY A 144 3.63 -5.29 -12.02
CA GLY A 144 4.42 -6.03 -13.01
C GLY A 144 5.92 -5.80 -12.90
N ASP A 145 6.41 -5.15 -11.85
CA ASP A 145 7.84 -4.81 -11.71
C ASP A 145 8.69 -5.99 -11.21
N GLY A 146 8.04 -7.10 -10.83
CA GLY A 146 8.70 -8.33 -10.39
C GLY A 146 9.22 -8.24 -8.96
N THR A 147 8.88 -7.18 -8.22
CA THR A 147 9.19 -7.03 -6.82
C THR A 147 8.01 -7.48 -5.97
N LEU A 148 8.33 -8.05 -4.81
CA LEU A 148 7.34 -8.43 -3.83
C LEU A 148 7.86 -7.99 -2.47
N THR A 149 7.18 -7.02 -1.88
CA THR A 149 7.50 -6.54 -0.55
C THR A 149 7.23 -7.66 0.46
N PRO A 150 8.26 -8.15 1.18
CA PRO A 150 8.07 -9.30 2.06
C PRO A 150 7.08 -9.01 3.20
N GLY A 151 6.13 -9.94 3.38
CA GLY A 151 5.25 -9.93 4.55
C GLY A 151 4.13 -8.89 4.54
N VAL A 152 3.96 -8.11 3.47
CA VAL A 152 2.87 -7.10 3.40
C VAL A 152 1.70 -7.54 2.55
N ASN A 153 1.82 -8.62 1.77
CA ASN A 153 0.73 -9.21 0.99
C ASN A 153 0.39 -10.59 1.54
N SER A 154 -0.91 -10.83 1.71
CA SER A 154 -1.43 -12.10 2.21
C SER A 154 -2.66 -12.53 1.44
N ILE A 155 -2.92 -13.85 1.51
CA ILE A 155 -4.14 -14.47 1.01
C ILE A 155 -4.81 -15.19 2.18
N TYR A 156 -6.12 -15.04 2.34
CA TYR A 156 -6.93 -15.99 3.10
C TYR A 156 -7.41 -17.09 2.17
N ALA A 157 -6.87 -18.30 2.35
CA ALA A 157 -7.28 -19.48 1.59
C ALA A 157 -8.49 -20.12 2.27
N SER A 158 -9.69 -19.89 1.72
CA SER A 158 -10.96 -20.30 2.33
C SER A 158 -11.06 -21.81 2.53
N GLN A 159 -10.57 -22.59 1.56
CA GLN A 159 -10.55 -24.06 1.63
C GLN A 159 -9.69 -24.61 2.77
N LEU A 160 -8.65 -23.86 3.16
CA LEU A 160 -7.74 -24.22 4.25
C LEU A 160 -8.07 -23.49 5.56
N SER A 161 -8.98 -22.51 5.51
CA SER A 161 -9.32 -21.62 6.62
C SER A 161 -8.10 -21.00 7.29
N THR A 162 -7.10 -20.60 6.48
CA THR A 162 -5.85 -20.04 6.98
C THR A 162 -5.38 -18.89 6.11
N TRP A 163 -4.68 -17.97 6.76
CA TRP A 163 -3.89 -16.93 6.09
C TRP A 163 -2.55 -17.50 5.65
N VAL A 164 -2.09 -17.05 4.49
CA VAL A 164 -0.77 -17.34 3.94
C VAL A 164 -0.14 -16.04 3.45
N ILE A 165 1.18 -15.92 3.60
CA ILE A 165 1.94 -14.83 3.00
C ILE A 165 2.11 -15.13 1.51
N VAL A 166 1.94 -14.10 0.68
CA VAL A 166 2.19 -14.17 -0.74
C VAL A 166 3.71 -14.25 -0.99
N GLY A 167 4.15 -15.07 -1.95
CA GLY A 167 5.56 -15.19 -2.35
C GLY A 167 6.12 -16.61 -2.26
N PRO A 168 6.08 -17.28 -1.09
CA PRO A 168 6.52 -18.66 -0.99
C PRO A 168 5.61 -19.61 -1.81
N PRO A 169 6.16 -20.73 -2.32
CA PRO A 169 5.35 -21.84 -2.81
C PRO A 169 4.29 -22.26 -1.76
N PRO A 170 3.05 -22.59 -2.18
CA PRO A 170 2.64 -22.87 -3.56
C PRO A 170 2.07 -21.69 -4.35
N PHE A 171 1.88 -20.50 -3.75
CA PHE A 171 1.01 -19.47 -4.34
C PHE A 171 1.72 -18.57 -5.37
N ASN A 172 3.06 -18.52 -5.38
CA ASN A 172 3.95 -17.90 -6.39
C ASN A 172 3.35 -16.70 -7.15
N VAL A 173 2.91 -15.68 -6.41
CA VAL A 173 2.44 -14.43 -7.00
C VAL A 173 3.68 -13.53 -7.18
N PRO A 174 4.00 -13.11 -8.41
CA PRO A 174 5.23 -12.40 -8.76
C PRO A 174 5.16 -10.87 -8.57
N GLY A 175 4.27 -10.36 -7.73
CA GLY A 175 4.05 -8.92 -7.56
C GLY A 175 3.25 -8.56 -6.32
N ASP A 176 3.36 -7.31 -5.89
CA ASP A 176 2.59 -6.73 -4.79
C ASP A 176 1.14 -6.49 -5.24
N TRP A 177 0.18 -6.66 -4.33
CA TRP A 177 -1.21 -6.33 -4.67
C TRP A 177 -1.36 -4.83 -4.87
N ILE A 178 -2.06 -4.43 -5.93
CA ILE A 178 -2.42 -3.04 -6.18
C ILE A 178 -3.65 -2.72 -5.32
N ILE A 179 -3.41 -2.56 -4.01
CA ILE A 179 -4.38 -2.13 -2.99
C ILE A 179 -3.72 -0.97 -2.24
N ARG A 180 -4.46 0.12 -2.08
CA ARG A 180 -4.01 1.35 -1.43
C ARG A 180 -5.05 1.85 -0.45
N ALA A 181 -4.57 2.44 0.63
CA ALA A 181 -5.40 3.02 1.67
C ALA A 181 -5.18 4.54 1.73
N VAL A 182 -6.25 5.31 1.64
CA VAL A 182 -6.19 6.76 1.86
C VAL A 182 -6.69 7.05 3.26
N ILE A 183 -5.81 7.55 4.13
CA ILE A 183 -6.14 7.92 5.50
C ILE A 183 -6.31 9.44 5.62
N SER A 184 -7.07 9.87 6.62
CA SER A 184 -7.00 11.26 7.08
C SER A 184 -5.57 11.51 7.52
N GLY A 185 -4.91 12.50 6.96
CA GLY A 185 -3.60 12.93 7.41
C GLY A 185 -3.72 13.19 8.90
N GLY A 186 -3.02 12.36 9.68
CA GLY A 186 -2.81 12.59 11.08
C GLY A 186 -2.12 13.94 11.15
N GLY A 187 -2.89 14.99 11.37
CA GLY A 187 -2.36 16.30 11.66
C GLY A 187 -1.53 16.11 12.91
N GLY A 188 -0.22 15.93 12.75
CA GLY A 188 0.76 16.43 13.67
C GLY A 188 0.57 17.95 13.70
N GLY A 189 -0.55 18.38 14.28
CA GLY A 189 -0.75 19.72 14.74
C GLY A 189 0.21 19.89 15.88
N GLY A 190 1.50 20.07 15.56
CA GLY A 190 2.27 21.03 16.30
C GLY A 190 1.36 22.26 16.35
N THR A 191 0.90 22.58 17.56
CA THR A 191 0.27 23.87 17.81
C THR A 191 1.13 24.90 17.08
N PRO A 192 0.57 25.76 16.22
CA PRO A 192 1.33 26.88 15.68
C PRO A 192 2.00 27.52 16.89
N ASP A 193 3.32 27.47 16.93
CA ASP A 193 4.07 28.22 17.91
C ASP A 193 3.67 29.66 17.62
N ALA A 194 2.78 30.20 18.46
CA ALA A 194 2.46 31.61 18.47
C ALA A 194 3.69 32.29 19.05
N GLY A 195 4.76 32.27 18.25
CA GLY A 195 6.01 32.92 18.54
C GLY A 195 5.68 34.35 18.92
N VAL A 196 5.99 34.67 20.17
CA VAL A 196 6.01 36.04 20.66
C VAL A 196 6.83 36.83 19.65
N PRO A 197 6.36 37.98 19.12
CA PRO A 197 7.11 38.73 18.13
C PRO A 197 8.41 39.22 18.77
N LEU A 198 9.51 38.49 18.51
CA LEU A 198 10.85 38.98 18.75
C LEU A 198 11.24 39.88 17.57
N PRO A 199 11.85 41.05 17.84
CA PRO A 199 12.22 42.00 16.79
C PRO A 199 13.28 41.43 15.84
N ASP A 200 13.03 41.70 14.55
CA ASP A 200 13.76 41.32 13.34
C ASP A 200 15.24 40.95 13.47
N ALA A 201 15.57 39.73 13.06
CA ALA A 201 16.92 39.31 12.73
C ALA A 201 17.21 39.57 11.24
N ASP A 202 18.25 40.36 11.01
CA ASP A 202 19.17 40.49 9.87
C ASP A 202 18.80 39.79 8.53
N PRO A 203 18.59 40.55 7.42
CA PRO A 203 18.23 40.03 6.09
C PRO A 203 19.40 39.43 5.28
N THR A 204 20.52 39.03 5.89
CA THR A 204 21.70 38.53 5.14
C THR A 204 21.95 37.03 5.20
N VAL A 205 21.08 36.23 5.82
CA VAL A 205 21.22 34.77 5.85
C VAL A 205 20.26 34.11 4.83
N PRO A 206 20.76 33.32 3.86
CA PRO A 206 19.89 32.56 2.96
C PRO A 206 19.10 31.48 3.71
N ASP A 207 17.78 31.55 3.66
CA ASP A 207 16.87 30.56 4.23
C ASP A 207 16.96 29.22 3.47
N GLY A 208 17.72 28.29 4.03
CA GLY A 208 17.72 26.88 3.64
C GLY A 208 16.50 26.17 4.23
N GLY A 209 15.46 25.97 3.41
CA GLY A 209 14.32 25.13 3.75
C GLY A 209 14.71 23.66 3.84
N GLY A 210 14.53 23.06 5.02
CA GLY A 210 14.77 21.64 5.26
C GLY A 210 13.93 21.15 6.44
N GLY A 211 12.63 21.01 6.24
CA GLY A 211 11.72 20.40 7.21
C GLY A 211 11.89 18.89 7.25
N GLY A 212 12.62 18.39 8.24
CA GLY A 212 12.67 16.99 8.63
C GLY A 212 13.18 16.94 10.06
N GLY A 213 12.36 16.44 10.98
CA GLY A 213 12.62 16.49 12.42
C GLY A 213 13.85 15.68 12.82
N GLY A 214 15.03 16.29 12.78
CA GLY A 214 16.21 15.79 13.45
C GLY A 214 15.98 15.90 14.96
N GLY A 215 15.58 14.79 15.59
CA GLY A 215 15.64 14.68 17.05
C GLY A 215 17.05 15.05 17.52
N ALA A 216 17.15 15.71 18.68
CA ALA A 216 18.44 15.99 19.28
C ALA A 216 19.17 14.66 19.51
N CYS A 217 20.43 14.57 19.09
CA CYS A 217 21.20 13.32 19.15
C CYS A 217 22.57 13.56 19.79
N THR A 218 23.07 12.52 20.46
CA THR A 218 24.44 12.44 20.99
C THR A 218 25.24 11.32 20.35
N GLY A 219 24.56 10.41 19.64
CA GLY A 219 25.17 9.42 18.75
C GLY A 219 24.15 8.81 17.80
N ASN A 220 24.64 7.98 16.85
CA ASN A 220 23.79 7.41 15.79
C ASN A 220 22.65 6.52 16.30
N GLY A 221 22.75 5.98 17.52
CA GLY A 221 21.68 5.19 18.13
C GLY A 221 20.44 6.00 18.49
N ASP A 222 20.55 7.34 18.53
CA ASP A 222 19.44 8.25 18.83
C ASP A 222 18.62 8.58 17.56
N CYS A 223 19.10 8.17 16.38
CA CYS A 223 18.51 8.49 15.08
C CYS A 223 17.71 7.33 14.50
N THR A 224 16.72 7.64 13.66
CA THR A 224 15.92 6.60 13.01
C THR A 224 16.73 5.87 11.94
N VAL A 225 16.31 4.65 11.57
CA VAL A 225 17.02 3.87 10.55
C VAL A 225 17.05 4.64 9.24
N GLY A 226 18.26 4.92 8.74
CA GLY A 226 18.50 5.73 7.54
C GLY A 226 18.99 7.16 7.83
N GLU A 227 19.18 7.52 9.09
CA GLU A 227 19.77 8.79 9.52
C GLU A 227 21.04 8.53 10.36
N TYR A 228 21.93 9.52 10.41
CA TYR A 228 23.09 9.53 11.31
C TYR A 228 23.10 10.81 12.16
N CYS A 229 23.76 10.73 13.33
CA CYS A 229 23.88 11.88 14.22
C CYS A 229 25.03 12.77 13.77
N ASP A 230 24.71 13.99 13.36
CA ASP A 230 25.70 15.05 13.26
C ASP A 230 26.00 15.57 14.66
N VAL A 231 27.07 15.07 15.26
CA VAL A 231 27.46 15.41 16.65
C VAL A 231 27.87 16.87 16.82
N ASP A 232 28.28 17.55 15.75
CA ASP A 232 28.63 18.97 15.79
C ASP A 232 27.36 19.84 15.81
N ARG A 233 26.29 19.37 15.16
CA ARG A 233 24.98 20.05 15.12
C ARG A 233 23.99 19.54 16.17
N GLY A 234 24.27 18.38 16.77
CA GLY A 234 23.40 17.70 17.72
C GLY A 234 22.07 17.25 17.11
N SER A 235 22.02 16.96 15.82
CA SER A 235 20.78 16.65 15.08
C SER A 235 20.96 15.46 14.14
N CYS A 236 19.94 14.61 14.05
CA CYS A 236 19.90 13.53 13.05
C CYS A 236 19.73 14.10 11.63
N THR A 237 20.55 13.63 10.70
CA THR A 237 20.56 14.05 9.29
C THR A 237 20.84 12.85 8.36
N PHE A 238 20.73 13.06 7.04
CA PHE A 238 21.15 12.09 6.02
C PHE A 238 21.89 12.84 4.89
N ASP A 239 23.05 12.33 4.48
CA ASP A 239 23.81 12.89 3.35
C ASP A 239 23.29 12.35 2.01
N CYS A 240 22.80 11.10 2.01
CA CYS A 240 22.36 10.40 0.80
C CYS A 240 21.26 9.39 1.09
N ARG A 241 20.41 9.15 0.08
CA ARG A 241 19.44 8.04 0.04
C ARG A 241 19.84 6.97 -0.96
N MET A 242 20.58 7.35 -1.99
CA MET A 242 21.14 6.47 -3.00
C MET A 242 22.55 6.94 -3.41
N ALA A 243 23.34 6.06 -4.04
CA ALA A 243 24.72 6.36 -4.40
C ALA A 243 24.87 7.59 -5.32
N THR A 244 23.85 7.91 -6.13
CA THR A 244 23.85 9.10 -7.00
C THR A 244 23.71 10.43 -6.27
N ASP A 245 23.33 10.40 -4.98
CA ASP A 245 23.26 11.61 -4.15
C ASP A 245 24.67 12.02 -3.67
N CYS A 246 25.64 11.11 -3.74
CA CYS A 246 27.03 11.36 -3.37
C CYS A 246 27.84 11.89 -4.56
N GLY A 247 28.73 12.85 -4.30
CA GLY A 247 29.64 13.40 -5.32
C GLY A 247 30.90 12.55 -5.52
N GLY A 248 31.35 12.43 -6.76
CA GLY A 248 32.62 11.76 -7.11
C GLY A 248 32.55 10.23 -6.95
N ASP A 249 33.62 9.63 -6.42
CA ASP A 249 33.75 8.17 -6.22
C ASP A 249 33.18 7.71 -4.86
N GLN A 250 32.21 8.43 -4.32
CA GLN A 250 31.60 8.12 -3.02
C GLN A 250 30.39 7.18 -3.18
N THR A 251 30.12 6.38 -2.15
CA THR A 251 28.95 5.50 -2.09
C THR A 251 28.13 5.80 -0.84
N CYS A 252 26.82 5.67 -0.97
CA CYS A 252 25.91 5.84 0.16
C CYS A 252 25.90 4.57 1.01
N ASN A 253 26.35 4.65 2.27
CA ASN A 253 26.29 3.51 3.17
C ASN A 253 24.89 3.35 3.79
N SER A 254 24.68 2.27 4.55
CA SER A 254 23.39 1.98 5.20
C SER A 254 22.99 2.96 6.32
N LEU A 255 23.87 3.90 6.68
CA LEU A 255 23.60 4.98 7.64
C LEU A 255 23.24 6.29 6.92
N GLY A 256 23.10 6.28 5.59
CA GLY A 256 22.81 7.46 4.80
C GLY A 256 23.99 8.43 4.70
N GLN A 257 25.23 7.95 4.85
CA GLN A 257 26.46 8.74 4.74
C GLN A 257 27.16 8.49 3.40
N CYS A 258 27.67 9.55 2.78
CA CYS A 258 28.57 9.42 1.63
C CYS A 258 29.98 9.08 2.10
N VAL A 259 30.38 7.82 1.91
CA VAL A 259 31.72 7.33 2.23
C VAL A 259 32.54 7.20 0.95
N ALA A 260 33.84 7.45 1.01
CA ALA A 260 34.73 7.18 -0.11
C ALA A 260 34.55 5.71 -0.53
N GLY A 261 34.19 5.47 -1.79
CA GLY A 261 34.10 4.12 -2.33
C GLY A 261 35.47 3.48 -2.18
N ALA A 262 35.57 2.44 -1.38
CA ALA A 262 36.72 1.57 -1.47
C ALA A 262 36.69 0.98 -2.87
N ASP A 263 37.73 1.21 -3.66
CA ASP A 263 37.96 0.54 -4.92
C ASP A 263 37.84 -0.99 -4.71
N GLY A 264 36.66 -1.57 -4.95
CA GLY A 264 36.52 -3.03 -5.13
C GLY A 264 35.41 -3.77 -4.39
N ASP A 265 34.86 -3.28 -3.29
CA ASP A 265 33.81 -4.02 -2.56
C ASP A 265 32.50 -3.25 -2.55
N GLY A 266 31.89 -3.16 -3.73
CA GLY A 266 30.51 -2.69 -3.90
C GLY A 266 29.54 -3.65 -3.21
N GLY A 267 29.38 -3.52 -1.89
CA GLY A 267 28.29 -4.08 -1.08
C GLY A 267 26.97 -3.36 -1.32
N GLY A 268 26.74 -2.88 -2.54
CA GLY A 268 25.43 -2.44 -2.96
C GLY A 268 24.52 -3.66 -3.01
N CYS A 269 23.32 -3.54 -2.44
CA CYS A 269 22.22 -4.46 -2.70
C CYS A 269 21.80 -4.31 -4.17
N GLY A 270 22.65 -4.76 -5.09
CA GLY A 270 22.43 -4.77 -6.52
C GLY A 270 21.83 -6.11 -6.91
N CYS A 271 20.52 -6.14 -7.11
CA CYS A 271 19.86 -7.20 -7.86
C CYS A 271 20.36 -7.13 -9.32
N THR A 272 21.49 -7.76 -9.62
CA THR A 272 21.96 -7.91 -10.99
C THR A 272 21.23 -9.10 -11.62
N SER A 273 20.21 -8.77 -12.40
CA SER A 273 19.54 -9.67 -13.32
C SER A 273 20.53 -10.15 -14.38
N SER A 274 21.08 -11.34 -14.19
CA SER A 274 21.86 -12.04 -15.22
C SER A 274 20.92 -12.50 -16.32
N SER A 275 20.74 -11.66 -17.35
CA SER A 275 20.13 -12.08 -18.62
C SER A 275 21.11 -12.98 -19.38
N SER A 276 20.83 -14.29 -19.40
CA SER A 276 21.40 -15.22 -20.38
C SER A 276 20.24 -16.01 -20.98
N GLY A 277 19.96 -15.74 -22.26
CA GLY A 277 18.82 -16.28 -22.97
C GLY A 277 18.90 -17.76 -23.26
N ALA A 278 17.73 -18.39 -23.34
CA ALA A 278 17.46 -19.48 -24.28
C ALA A 278 15.95 -19.54 -24.51
N SER A 279 15.54 -19.18 -25.73
CA SER A 279 14.20 -19.44 -26.24
C SER A 279 13.93 -20.94 -26.23
N ALA A 280 12.99 -21.40 -25.42
CA ALA A 280 12.41 -22.73 -25.54
C ALA A 280 10.89 -22.59 -25.57
N ALA A 281 10.32 -22.82 -26.75
CA ALA A 281 8.90 -23.02 -26.94
C ALA A 281 8.46 -24.24 -26.12
N GLY A 282 7.87 -23.99 -24.96
CA GLY A 282 7.35 -25.01 -24.04
C GLY A 282 5.86 -25.25 -24.29
N THR A 283 5.58 -26.40 -24.88
CA THR A 283 4.27 -26.99 -25.16
C THR A 283 3.33 -26.97 -23.96
N PHE A 284 2.11 -26.43 -24.12
CA PHE A 284 1.00 -26.62 -23.19
C PHE A 284 0.62 -28.10 -23.15
N ALA A 285 0.97 -28.80 -22.07
CA ALA A 285 0.46 -30.13 -21.79
C ALA A 285 -0.93 -30.01 -21.14
N LEU A 286 -1.97 -30.36 -21.89
CA LEU A 286 -3.28 -30.74 -21.37
C LEU A 286 -3.10 -31.92 -20.39
N LEU A 287 -3.41 -31.72 -19.12
CA LEU A 287 -3.69 -32.80 -18.19
C LEU A 287 -5.20 -33.07 -18.18
N GLY A 288 -5.61 -33.92 -19.12
CA GLY A 288 -6.92 -34.55 -19.13
C GLY A 288 -6.85 -35.96 -18.54
N LEU A 289 -7.91 -36.30 -17.80
CA LEU A 289 -8.49 -37.64 -17.64
C LEU A 289 -7.62 -38.76 -17.05
N LEU A 290 -7.83 -39.05 -15.77
CA LEU A 290 -7.82 -40.44 -15.26
C LEU A 290 -9.17 -40.75 -14.59
N GLY A 291 -10.16 -41.13 -15.40
CA GLY A 291 -11.33 -41.87 -14.96
C GLY A 291 -10.98 -43.35 -14.80
N LEU A 292 -10.73 -43.78 -13.57
CA LEU A 292 -10.56 -45.20 -13.22
C LEU A 292 -11.91 -45.92 -13.31
N ALA A 293 -12.15 -46.60 -14.44
CA ALA A 293 -13.23 -47.54 -14.62
C ALA A 293 -12.96 -48.84 -13.84
N THR A 294 -13.50 -48.97 -12.63
CA THR A 294 -13.54 -50.24 -11.90
C THR A 294 -14.68 -51.12 -12.45
N ARG A 295 -14.31 -52.05 -13.34
CA ARG A 295 -15.17 -53.17 -13.77
C ARG A 295 -15.43 -54.12 -12.60
N GLY A 296 -16.47 -53.85 -11.82
CA GLY A 296 -17.03 -54.77 -10.83
C GLY A 296 -17.97 -55.79 -11.48
N ARG A 297 -17.54 -57.05 -11.55
CA ARG A 297 -18.30 -58.23 -12.01
C ARG A 297 -19.64 -58.37 -11.27
N ARG A 298 -20.76 -58.45 -12.00
CA ARG A 298 -22.04 -58.98 -11.47
C ARG A 298 -22.16 -60.49 -11.75
N PRO A 299 -22.49 -61.33 -10.75
CA PRO A 299 -22.62 -62.77 -10.92
C PRO A 299 -23.95 -63.15 -11.61
N ARG A 300 -23.85 -64.16 -12.48
CA ARG A 300 -24.96 -64.87 -13.13
C ARG A 300 -25.91 -65.48 -12.08
N ARG A 301 -27.19 -65.09 -12.09
CA ARG A 301 -28.25 -65.90 -11.49
C ARG A 301 -28.69 -66.97 -12.49
N ARG A 302 -28.50 -68.24 -12.12
CA ARG A 302 -29.11 -69.41 -12.76
C ARG A 302 -30.62 -69.37 -12.51
N ALA A 303 -31.40 -69.55 -13.57
CA ALA A 303 -32.77 -70.02 -13.48
C ALA A 303 -32.75 -71.56 -13.37
N ALA A 304 -33.48 -72.11 -12.41
CA ALA A 304 -33.94 -73.49 -12.42
C ALA A 304 -35.36 -73.51 -11.85
N ARG A 305 -36.16 -74.38 -12.45
CA ARG A 305 -37.56 -74.70 -12.16
C ARG A 305 -37.80 -75.10 -10.71
#